data_AF-A0A8T7GP73-F1
#
_entry.id   AF-A0A8T7GP73-F1
#
_cell.length_a   1.000
_cell.length_b   1.000
_cell.length_c   1.000
_cell.angle_alpha   90.00
_cell.angle_beta   90.00
_cell.angle_gamma   90.00
#
_symmetry.space_group_name_H-M   'P 1'
#
loop_
_entity.id
_entity.type
_entity.pdbx_description
1 polymer ?
#
loop_
_entity_poly.entity_id
_entity_poly.type
_entity_poly.pdbx_seq_one_letter_code
_entity_poly.pdbx_strand_id
1 'polypeptide(L)'
;MQIVESTPYQNFLYALKSKDVKRQYPIMLTRFLDFANIDGIDIEAKCKTFCNFAKNVENHQAVESEIMRYINFHENRVKKKEIASGTLRNYVKAVKLFFTMNDILVNWGKIKMGMPTAIQTSNDRIPEISEIQKLLGYHDIRLKPIVLTMLSSGIRVGSWDWLKWKHVIPLQKNGVLVAAKIVVYGG
;
A
#
# COMPACT_ATOMS: atom_id res chain seq x y z
N MET A 1 -19.87 -1.41 -35.20
CA MET A 1 -18.98 -1.25 -34.03
C MET A 1 -19.53 -2.15 -32.93
N GLN A 2 -18.84 -3.24 -32.58
CA GLN A 2 -19.22 -4.04 -31.41
C GLN A 2 -18.61 -3.36 -30.18
N ILE A 3 -19.46 -2.94 -29.24
CA ILE A 3 -19.01 -2.44 -27.95
C ILE A 3 -18.65 -3.67 -27.12
N VAL A 4 -17.36 -3.84 -26.81
CA VAL A 4 -16.88 -4.88 -25.91
C VAL A 4 -16.95 -4.33 -24.50
N GLU A 5 -17.81 -4.89 -23.66
CA GLU A 5 -17.88 -4.52 -22.25
C GLU A 5 -16.63 -5.00 -21.50
N SER A 6 -16.05 -4.10 -20.71
CA SER A 6 -14.93 -4.43 -19.83
C SER A 6 -15.39 -5.40 -18.73
N THR A 7 -14.55 -6.38 -18.43
CA THR A 7 -14.84 -7.34 -17.35
C THR A 7 -14.71 -6.69 -15.97
N PRO A 8 -15.28 -7.32 -14.92
CA PRO A 8 -15.19 -6.75 -13.58
C PRO A 8 -13.77 -6.57 -13.05
N TYR A 9 -12.86 -7.48 -13.43
CA TYR A 9 -11.46 -7.38 -13.07
C TYR A 9 -10.73 -6.31 -13.88
N GLN A 10 -11.04 -6.15 -15.18
CA GLN A 10 -10.50 -5.06 -15.99
C GLN A 10 -10.90 -3.68 -15.46
N ASN A 11 -12.15 -3.50 -15.02
CA ASN A 11 -12.61 -2.27 -14.38
C ASN A 11 -11.80 -1.95 -13.12
N PHE A 12 -11.53 -2.96 -12.30
CA PHE A 12 -10.69 -2.83 -11.12
C PHE A 12 -9.23 -2.44 -11.48
N LEU A 13 -8.64 -3.14 -12.45
CA LEU A 13 -7.27 -2.88 -12.90
C LEU A 13 -7.10 -1.48 -13.50
N TYR A 14 -8.12 -0.97 -14.19
CA TYR A 14 -8.13 0.36 -14.79
C TYR A 14 -7.87 1.46 -13.75
N ALA A 15 -8.36 1.30 -12.52
CA ALA A 15 -8.14 2.28 -11.45
C ALA A 15 -6.73 2.25 -10.84
N LEU A 16 -5.93 1.20 -11.09
CA LEU A 16 -4.62 1.03 -10.48
C LEU A 16 -3.57 1.81 -11.27
N LYS A 17 -2.94 2.82 -10.64
CA LYS A 17 -1.96 3.69 -11.30
C LYS A 17 -0.51 3.28 -11.09
N SER A 18 -0.09 3.12 -9.83
CA SER A 18 1.32 2.83 -9.50
C SER A 18 1.68 1.36 -9.67
N LYS A 19 2.96 1.08 -9.96
CA LYS A 19 3.48 -0.29 -10.08
C LYS A 19 3.23 -1.13 -8.82
N ASP A 20 3.43 -0.54 -7.64
CA ASP A 20 3.21 -1.24 -6.38
C ASP A 20 1.75 -1.57 -6.12
N VAL A 21 0.82 -0.64 -6.43
CA VAL A 21 -0.61 -0.89 -6.28
C VAL A 21 -1.06 -1.97 -7.28
N LYS A 22 -0.61 -1.91 -8.54
CA LYS A 22 -0.87 -2.95 -9.54
C LYS A 22 -0.37 -4.34 -9.10
N ARG A 23 0.73 -4.41 -8.37
CA ARG A 23 1.26 -5.67 -7.81
C ARG A 23 0.45 -6.16 -6.60
N GLN A 24 0.13 -5.26 -5.67
CA GLN A 24 -0.43 -5.65 -4.37
C GLN A 24 -1.94 -5.84 -4.36
N TYR A 25 -2.68 -4.96 -5.02
CA TYR A 25 -4.15 -4.92 -4.92
C TYR A 25 -4.82 -6.18 -5.49
N PRO A 26 -4.37 -6.74 -6.63
CA PRO A 26 -4.86 -8.04 -7.09
C PRO A 26 -4.71 -9.15 -6.05
N ILE A 27 -3.54 -9.27 -5.42
CA ILE A 27 -3.28 -10.29 -4.38
C ILE A 27 -4.23 -10.09 -3.19
N MET A 28 -4.47 -8.85 -2.78
CA MET A 28 -5.39 -8.53 -1.69
C MET A 28 -6.84 -8.86 -2.05
N LEU A 29 -7.25 -8.58 -3.28
CA LEU A 29 -8.58 -8.93 -3.78
C LEU A 29 -8.77 -10.45 -3.85
N THR A 30 -7.79 -11.19 -4.39
CA THR A 30 -7.82 -12.66 -4.43
C THR A 30 -8.01 -13.25 -3.04
N ARG A 31 -7.29 -12.75 -2.03
CA ARG A 31 -7.46 -13.21 -0.64
C ARG A 31 -8.87 -13.04 -0.11
N PHE A 32 -9.57 -11.97 -0.50
CA PHE A 32 -10.97 -11.77 -0.14
C PHE A 32 -11.89 -12.75 -0.87
N LEU A 33 -11.71 -12.91 -2.18
CA LEU A 33 -12.51 -13.84 -3.00
C LEU A 33 -12.33 -15.30 -2.55
N ASP A 34 -11.10 -15.69 -2.23
CA ASP A 34 -10.79 -17.01 -1.68
C ASP A 34 -11.42 -17.19 -0.29
N PHE A 35 -11.37 -16.17 0.57
CA PHE A 35 -12.01 -16.23 1.88
C PHE A 35 -13.53 -16.40 1.77
N ALA A 36 -14.15 -15.73 0.81
CA ALA A 36 -15.58 -15.85 0.51
C ALA A 36 -15.93 -17.14 -0.26
N ASN A 37 -14.96 -18.03 -0.50
CA ASN A 37 -15.12 -19.28 -1.25
C ASN A 37 -15.78 -19.08 -2.62
N ILE A 38 -15.37 -18.04 -3.34
CA ILE A 38 -15.89 -17.79 -4.68
C ILE A 38 -15.26 -18.74 -5.68
N ASP A 39 -16.11 -19.47 -6.41
CA ASP A 39 -15.71 -20.40 -7.46
C ASP A 39 -15.14 -19.67 -8.69
N GLY A 40 -14.06 -20.24 -9.22
CA GLY A 40 -13.42 -19.77 -10.44
C GLY A 40 -12.00 -20.34 -10.58
N ILE A 41 -11.61 -20.63 -11.83
CA ILE A 41 -10.29 -21.20 -12.17
C ILE A 41 -9.18 -20.17 -11.96
N ASP A 42 -9.47 -18.90 -12.22
CA ASP A 42 -8.56 -17.77 -12.06
C ASP A 42 -9.27 -16.55 -11.43
N ILE A 43 -8.52 -15.48 -11.20
CA ILE A 43 -9.04 -14.24 -10.61
C ILE A 43 -10.13 -13.60 -11.48
N GLU A 44 -10.02 -13.71 -12.81
CA GLU A 44 -10.98 -13.16 -13.77
C GLU A 44 -12.34 -13.83 -13.59
N ALA A 45 -12.36 -15.16 -13.59
CA ALA A 45 -13.55 -15.97 -13.38
C ALA A 45 -14.16 -15.70 -12.00
N LYS A 46 -13.34 -15.67 -10.93
CA LYS A 46 -13.84 -15.35 -9.58
C LYS A 46 -14.46 -13.97 -9.49
N CYS A 47 -13.82 -12.95 -10.07
CA CYS A 47 -14.36 -11.59 -10.11
C CYS A 47 -15.70 -11.54 -10.85
N LYS A 48 -15.83 -12.28 -11.96
CA LYS A 48 -17.08 -12.36 -12.73
C LYS A 48 -18.19 -13.05 -11.92
N THR A 49 -17.91 -14.22 -11.35
CA THR A 49 -18.85 -14.97 -10.49
C THR A 49 -19.32 -14.10 -9.33
N PHE A 50 -18.39 -13.48 -8.60
CA PHE A 50 -18.71 -12.64 -7.47
C PHE A 50 -19.49 -11.39 -7.87
N CYS A 51 -19.11 -10.70 -8.95
CA CYS A 51 -19.80 -9.49 -9.40
C CYS A 51 -21.26 -9.78 -9.80
N ASN A 52 -21.50 -10.89 -10.50
CA ASN A 52 -22.85 -11.32 -10.85
C ASN A 52 -23.70 -11.60 -9.61
N PHE A 53 -23.14 -12.27 -8.61
CA PHE A 53 -23.81 -12.51 -7.34
C PHE A 53 -24.10 -11.21 -6.59
N ALA A 54 -23.11 -10.32 -6.51
CA ALA A 54 -23.17 -9.12 -5.68
C ALA A 54 -24.02 -7.97 -6.26
N LYS A 55 -24.25 -7.95 -7.58
CA LYS A 55 -25.13 -6.97 -8.24
C LYS A 55 -26.62 -7.28 -8.06
N ASN A 56 -26.98 -8.49 -7.63
CA ASN A 56 -28.37 -8.79 -7.29
C ASN A 56 -28.73 -8.10 -5.95
N VAL A 57 -29.75 -7.25 -5.97
CA VAL A 57 -30.23 -6.47 -4.83
C VAL A 57 -30.59 -7.36 -3.63
N GLU A 58 -31.13 -8.54 -3.89
CA GLU A 58 -31.47 -9.52 -2.85
C GLU A 58 -30.25 -10.00 -2.07
N ASN A 59 -29.06 -9.97 -2.69
CA ASN A 59 -27.82 -10.44 -2.10
C ASN A 59 -27.04 -9.34 -1.35
N HIS A 60 -27.50 -8.08 -1.38
CA HIS A 60 -26.77 -6.97 -0.75
C HIS A 60 -26.44 -7.23 0.74
N GLN A 61 -27.39 -7.79 1.50
CA GLN A 61 -27.18 -8.13 2.91
C GLN A 61 -26.16 -9.25 3.10
N ALA A 62 -26.17 -10.26 2.22
CA ALA A 62 -25.21 -11.36 2.26
C ALA A 62 -23.80 -10.85 1.96
N VAL A 63 -23.66 -9.98 0.96
CA VAL A 63 -22.40 -9.34 0.60
C VAL A 63 -21.85 -8.48 1.74
N GLU A 64 -22.69 -7.65 2.38
CA GLU A 64 -22.26 -6.87 3.55
C GLU A 64 -21.80 -7.76 4.71
N SER A 65 -22.54 -8.84 4.98
CA SER A 65 -22.21 -9.81 6.02
C SER A 65 -20.88 -10.50 5.75
N GLU A 66 -20.60 -10.81 4.49
CA GLU A 66 -19.35 -11.44 4.07
C GLU A 66 -18.14 -10.50 4.24
N ILE A 67 -18.30 -9.21 3.91
CA ILE A 67 -17.28 -8.19 4.18
C ILE A 67 -17.02 -8.07 5.69
N MET A 68 -18.08 -8.06 6.52
CA MET A 68 -17.93 -8.02 7.97
C MET A 68 -17.24 -9.27 8.52
N ARG A 69 -17.58 -10.45 8.00
CA ARG A 69 -16.92 -11.71 8.36
C ARG A 69 -15.42 -11.65 8.05
N TYR A 70 -15.07 -11.12 6.88
CA TYR A 70 -13.68 -10.92 6.48
C TYR A 70 -12.92 -9.94 7.39
N ILE A 71 -13.55 -8.82 7.73
CA ILE A 71 -12.96 -7.83 8.64
C ILE A 71 -12.79 -8.42 10.05
N ASN A 72 -13.81 -9.07 10.61
CA ASN A 72 -13.74 -9.68 11.93
C ASN A 72 -12.67 -10.78 12.00
N PHE A 73 -12.55 -11.60 10.95
CA PHE A 73 -11.49 -12.59 10.84
C PHE A 73 -10.11 -11.94 10.95
N HIS A 74 -9.85 -10.88 10.19
CA HIS A 74 -8.57 -10.19 10.22
C HIS A 74 -8.38 -9.29 11.47
N GLU A 75 -9.44 -8.77 12.06
CA GLU A 75 -9.40 -8.01 13.31
C GLU A 75 -8.95 -8.90 14.47
N ASN A 76 -9.41 -10.16 14.51
CA ASN A 76 -8.88 -11.18 15.43
C ASN A 76 -7.38 -11.44 15.20
N ARG A 77 -6.92 -11.43 13.95
CA ARG A 77 -5.49 -11.57 13.62
C ARG A 77 -4.67 -10.36 14.05
N VAL A 78 -5.24 -9.15 13.98
CA VAL A 78 -4.63 -7.93 14.54
C VAL A 78 -4.51 -8.05 16.06
N LYS A 79 -5.56 -8.49 16.76
CA LYS A 79 -5.54 -8.72 18.23
C LYS A 79 -4.47 -9.73 18.63
N LYS A 80 -4.29 -10.80 17.85
CA LYS A 80 -3.23 -11.80 18.01
C LYS A 80 -1.84 -11.34 17.56
N LYS A 81 -1.70 -10.08 17.09
CA LYS A 81 -0.45 -9.50 16.54
C LYS A 81 0.14 -10.27 15.35
N GLU A 82 -0.68 -11.03 14.62
CA GLU A 82 -0.27 -11.73 13.40
C GLU A 82 -0.13 -10.77 12.22
N ILE A 83 -0.91 -9.69 12.22
CA ILE A 83 -0.86 -8.63 11.21
C ILE A 83 -0.99 -7.26 11.87
N ALA A 84 -0.43 -6.23 11.23
CA ALA A 84 -0.62 -4.84 11.65
C ALA A 84 -2.03 -4.33 11.28
N SER A 85 -2.55 -3.37 12.05
CA SER A 85 -3.83 -2.69 11.78
C SER A 85 -3.85 -2.01 10.39
N GLY A 86 -2.72 -1.43 9.99
CA GLY A 86 -2.53 -0.84 8.65
C GLY A 86 -2.65 -1.86 7.52
N THR A 87 -2.25 -3.11 7.75
CA THR A 87 -2.36 -4.19 6.77
C THR A 87 -3.81 -4.55 6.49
N LEU A 88 -4.64 -4.71 7.54
CA LEU A 88 -6.08 -4.91 7.38
C LEU A 88 -6.73 -3.73 6.64
N ARG A 89 -6.35 -2.49 6.97
CA ARG A 89 -6.84 -1.32 6.24
C ARG A 89 -6.52 -1.38 4.74
N ASN A 90 -5.35 -1.90 4.37
CA ASN A 90 -4.99 -2.07 2.95
C ASN A 90 -5.80 -3.19 2.27
N TYR A 91 -6.08 -4.29 2.96
CA TYR A 91 -6.98 -5.33 2.43
C TYR A 91 -8.36 -4.76 2.09
N VAL A 92 -8.96 -4.03 3.02
CA VAL A 92 -10.28 -3.42 2.82
C VAL A 92 -10.26 -2.35 1.72
N LYS A 93 -9.16 -1.62 1.53
CA LYS A 93 -9.03 -0.66 0.43
C LYS A 93 -9.11 -1.34 -0.95
N ALA A 94 -8.45 -2.48 -1.12
CA ALA A 94 -8.49 -3.23 -2.39
C ALA A 94 -9.90 -3.76 -2.67
N VAL A 95 -10.55 -4.34 -1.66
CA VAL A 95 -11.95 -4.80 -1.76
C VAL A 95 -12.87 -3.63 -2.09
N LYS A 96 -12.78 -2.52 -1.35
CA LYS A 96 -13.59 -1.33 -1.60
C LYS A 96 -13.44 -0.79 -3.01
N LEU A 97 -12.20 -0.74 -3.53
CA LEU A 97 -11.96 -0.29 -4.89
C LEU A 97 -12.63 -1.19 -5.93
N PHE A 98 -12.57 -2.52 -5.75
CA PHE A 98 -13.26 -3.46 -6.65
C PHE A 98 -14.76 -3.19 -6.71
N PHE A 99 -15.39 -2.98 -5.55
CA PHE A 99 -16.82 -2.68 -5.46
C PHE A 99 -17.17 -1.35 -6.13
N THR A 100 -16.37 -0.30 -5.88
CA THR A 100 -16.55 1.02 -6.50
C THR A 100 -16.41 0.95 -8.02
N MET A 101 -15.41 0.23 -8.54
CA MET A 101 -15.19 0.13 -9.99
C MET A 101 -16.21 -0.74 -10.72
N ASN A 102 -17.04 -1.48 -9.99
CA ASN A 102 -18.04 -2.38 -10.55
C ASN A 102 -19.47 -2.02 -10.13
N ASP A 103 -19.67 -0.81 -9.61
CA ASP A 103 -20.98 -0.27 -9.21
C ASP A 103 -21.75 -1.16 -8.23
N ILE A 104 -21.04 -1.84 -7.33
CA ILE A 104 -21.64 -2.67 -6.28
C ILE A 104 -21.90 -1.80 -5.06
N LEU A 105 -23.18 -1.64 -4.70
CA LEU A 105 -23.61 -0.79 -3.60
C LEU A 105 -23.38 -1.49 -2.24
N VAL A 106 -22.62 -0.84 -1.37
CA VAL A 106 -22.32 -1.30 0.00
C VAL A 106 -22.33 -0.11 0.95
N ASN A 107 -22.91 -0.27 2.14
CA ASN A 107 -22.83 0.74 3.19
C ASN A 107 -21.44 0.73 3.86
N TRP A 108 -20.47 1.39 3.24
CA TRP A 108 -19.11 1.52 3.77
C TRP A 108 -19.05 2.24 5.12
N GLY A 109 -20.04 3.06 5.47
CA GLY A 109 -20.15 3.70 6.78
C GLY A 109 -20.31 2.67 7.89
N LYS A 110 -21.21 1.70 7.68
CA LYS A 110 -21.42 0.54 8.57
C LYS A 110 -20.16 -0.32 8.66
N ILE A 111 -19.54 -0.64 7.53
CA ILE A 111 -18.30 -1.45 7.46
C ILE A 111 -17.14 -0.79 8.23
N LYS A 112 -16.99 0.53 8.13
CA LYS A 112 -15.92 1.28 8.80
C LYS A 112 -16.00 1.18 10.33
N MET A 113 -17.19 1.01 10.91
CA MET A 113 -17.35 0.89 12.36
C MET A 113 -16.73 -0.39 12.94
N GLY A 114 -16.60 -1.45 12.13
CA GLY A 114 -15.92 -2.68 12.53
C GLY A 114 -14.39 -2.67 12.33
N MET A 115 -13.82 -1.59 11.80
CA MET A 115 -12.38 -1.51 11.54
C MET A 115 -11.62 -1.17 12.84
N PRO A 116 -10.44 -1.77 13.07
CA PRO A 116 -9.65 -1.42 14.24
C PRO A 116 -9.16 0.03 14.17
N THR A 117 -9.13 0.68 15.33
CA THR A 117 -8.47 1.97 15.49
C THR A 117 -7.01 1.85 15.08
N ALA A 118 -6.48 2.86 14.39
CA ALA A 118 -5.07 2.86 14.02
C ALA A 118 -4.21 2.93 15.29
N ILE A 119 -3.57 1.81 15.62
CA ILE A 119 -2.54 1.77 16.65
C ILE A 119 -1.23 2.20 15.99
N GLN A 120 -0.63 3.27 16.48
CA GLN A 120 0.69 3.70 16.03
C GLN A 120 1.74 2.78 16.63
N THR A 121 2.28 1.88 15.81
CA THR A 121 3.29 0.89 16.22
C THR A 121 4.72 1.30 15.87
N SER A 122 4.93 2.46 15.24
CA SER A 122 6.28 2.88 14.88
C SER A 122 7.03 3.35 16.12
N ASN A 123 8.11 2.65 16.46
CA ASN A 123 9.08 3.10 17.44
C ASN A 123 10.15 3.92 16.71
N ASP A 124 9.75 5.11 16.24
CA ASP A 124 10.59 6.02 15.44
C ASP A 124 11.62 6.71 16.34
N ARG A 125 12.50 5.91 16.96
CA ARG A 125 13.59 6.39 17.80
C ARG A 125 14.71 6.93 16.92
N ILE A 126 15.22 8.10 17.26
CA ILE A 126 16.42 8.67 16.66
C ILE A 126 17.63 7.80 17.07
N PRO A 127 18.53 7.46 16.13
CA PRO A 127 19.73 6.68 16.47
C PRO A 127 20.67 7.47 17.38
N GLU A 128 21.38 6.75 18.25
CA GLU A 128 22.44 7.31 19.08
C GLU A 128 23.72 7.53 18.29
N ILE A 129 24.54 8.47 18.77
CA ILE A 129 25.85 8.78 18.18
C ILE A 129 26.74 7.52 18.12
N SER A 130 26.67 6.65 19.14
CA SER A 130 27.44 5.41 19.20
C SER A 130 27.03 4.41 18.09
N GLU A 131 25.74 4.33 17.76
CA GLU A 131 25.21 3.48 16.68
C GLU A 131 25.62 4.02 15.32
N ILE A 132 25.57 5.35 15.14
CA ILE A 132 26.06 6.01 13.93
C ILE A 132 27.55 5.72 13.74
N GLN A 133 28.36 5.87 14.80
CA GLN A 133 29.80 5.59 14.73
C GLN A 133 30.10 4.13 14.33
N LYS A 134 29.34 3.16 14.84
CA LYS A 134 29.45 1.75 14.42
C LYS A 134 29.18 1.56 12.93
N LEU A 135 28.15 2.22 12.39
CA LEU A 135 27.85 2.18 10.96
C LEU A 135 28.95 2.84 10.12
N LEU A 136 29.49 3.99 10.57
CA LEU A 136 30.56 4.70 9.86
C LEU A 136 31.91 3.98 9.92
N GLY A 137 32.12 3.12 10.92
CA GLY A 137 33.32 2.29 11.08
C GLY A 137 33.29 0.98 10.30
N TYR A 138 32.20 0.67 9.59
CA TYR A 138 32.11 -0.52 8.74
C TYR A 138 33.07 -0.40 7.55
N HIS A 139 33.61 -1.53 7.10
CA HIS A 139 34.69 -1.56 6.08
C HIS A 139 34.24 -1.04 4.70
N ASP A 140 32.93 -1.10 4.40
CA ASP A 140 32.40 -0.59 3.14
C ASP A 140 32.36 0.95 3.10
N ILE A 141 33.28 1.53 2.34
CA ILE A 141 33.40 2.98 2.14
C ILE A 141 32.14 3.64 1.58
N ARG A 142 31.26 2.89 0.91
CA ARG A 142 30.01 3.41 0.31
C ARG A 142 28.94 3.67 1.36
N LEU A 143 29.01 2.99 2.51
CA LEU A 143 28.04 3.14 3.58
C LEU A 143 28.12 4.54 4.20
N LYS A 144 29.35 5.05 4.36
CA LYS A 144 29.61 6.37 4.95
C LYS A 144 28.85 7.53 4.27
N PRO A 145 28.99 7.77 2.94
CA PRO A 145 28.24 8.84 2.27
C PRO A 145 26.73 8.60 2.28
N ILE A 146 26.25 7.35 2.20
CA ILE A 146 24.81 7.04 2.26
C ILE A 146 24.23 7.43 3.62
N VAL A 147 24.84 6.95 4.71
CA VAL A 147 24.40 7.20 6.09
C VAL A 147 24.44 8.69 6.39
N LEU A 148 25.55 9.37 6.10
CA LEU A 148 25.69 10.81 6.35
C LEU A 148 24.68 11.61 5.53
N THR A 149 24.46 11.26 4.26
CA THR A 149 23.45 11.95 3.44
C THR A 149 22.05 11.79 4.02
N MET A 150 21.64 10.58 4.42
CA MET A 150 20.31 10.35 4.99
C MET A 150 20.13 11.06 6.34
N LEU A 151 21.14 11.03 7.22
CA LEU A 151 21.10 11.73 8.50
C LEU A 151 21.05 13.25 8.34
N SER A 152 21.83 13.82 7.42
CA SER A 152 21.90 15.27 7.21
C SER A 152 20.73 15.85 6.41
N SER A 153 20.12 15.07 5.52
CA SER A 153 19.04 15.56 4.64
C SER A 153 17.65 15.08 5.02
N GLY A 154 17.53 14.04 5.86
CA GLY A 154 16.24 13.46 6.25
C GLY A 154 15.48 12.78 5.11
N ILE A 155 16.14 12.43 4.01
CA ILE A 155 15.50 11.78 2.86
C ILE A 155 15.05 10.35 3.20
N ARG A 156 13.93 9.92 2.61
CA ARG A 156 13.48 8.52 2.67
C ARG A 156 14.39 7.64 1.81
N VAL A 157 14.55 6.37 2.18
CA VAL A 157 15.37 5.41 1.43
C VAL A 157 14.99 5.29 -0.06
N GLY A 158 13.70 5.35 -0.40
CA GLY A 158 13.23 5.31 -1.80
C GLY A 158 13.62 6.55 -2.62
N SER A 159 14.18 7.59 -2.00
CA SER A 159 14.70 8.76 -2.73
C SER A 159 15.95 8.41 -3.54
N TRP A 160 16.71 7.39 -3.11
CA TRP A 160 17.92 6.94 -3.79
C TRP A 160 17.63 6.42 -5.21
N ASP A 161 16.45 5.83 -5.44
CA ASP A 161 16.03 5.32 -6.76
C ASP A 161 15.96 6.42 -7.84
N TRP A 162 15.79 7.68 -7.42
CA TRP A 162 15.63 8.84 -8.31
C TRP A 162 16.84 9.77 -8.29
N LEU A 163 17.75 9.60 -7.33
CA LEU A 163 18.85 10.52 -7.14
C LEU A 163 19.89 10.35 -8.27
N LYS A 164 20.27 11.48 -8.88
CA LYS A 164 21.29 11.57 -9.93
C LYS A 164 22.29 12.63 -9.52
N TRP A 165 23.50 12.57 -10.06
CA TRP A 165 24.55 13.57 -9.76
C TRP A 165 24.09 15.02 -9.93
N LYS A 166 23.30 15.31 -10.98
CA LYS A 166 22.73 16.64 -11.23
C LYS A 166 21.78 17.17 -10.13
N HIS A 167 21.31 16.30 -9.23
CA HIS A 167 20.42 16.67 -8.13
C HIS A 167 21.18 17.15 -6.89
N VAL A 168 22.50 16.96 -6.82
CA VAL A 168 23.35 17.47 -5.75
C VAL A 168 24.00 18.77 -6.22
N ILE A 169 23.52 19.90 -5.72
CA ILE A 169 23.92 21.23 -6.16
C ILE A 169 24.77 21.86 -5.06
N PRO A 170 26.07 22.10 -5.28
CA PRO A 170 26.92 22.73 -4.28
C PRO A 170 26.47 24.17 -4.00
N LEU A 171 26.47 24.55 -2.73
CA LEU A 171 26.22 25.92 -2.28
C LEU A 171 27.54 26.50 -1.78
N GLN A 172 27.96 27.60 -2.41
CA GLN A 172 29.20 28.28 -2.07
C GLN A 172 28.94 29.64 -1.44
N LYS A 173 29.76 30.02 -0.47
CA LYS A 173 29.80 31.36 0.13
C LYS A 173 31.24 31.87 0.07
N ASN A 174 31.46 33.02 -0.56
CA ASN A 174 32.80 33.61 -0.75
C ASN A 174 33.81 32.64 -1.41
N GLY A 175 33.36 31.85 -2.40
CA GLY A 175 34.20 30.84 -3.08
C GLY A 175 34.44 29.56 -2.29
N VAL A 176 33.91 29.43 -1.07
CA VAL A 176 34.04 28.24 -0.22
C VAL A 176 32.76 27.41 -0.26
N LEU A 177 32.87 26.10 -0.48
CA LEU A 177 31.74 25.16 -0.38
C LEU A 177 31.27 25.09 1.08
N VAL A 178 30.02 25.47 1.32
CA VAL A 178 29.43 25.51 2.68
C VAL A 178 28.34 24.47 2.90
N ALA A 179 27.65 24.06 1.84
CA ALA A 179 26.58 23.07 1.90
C ALA A 179 26.30 22.49 0.51
N ALA A 180 25.36 21.54 0.42
CA ALA A 180 24.78 21.11 -0.83
C ALA A 180 23.25 21.09 -0.72
N LYS A 181 22.58 21.60 -1.76
CA LYS A 181 21.14 21.41 -1.96
C LYS A 181 20.93 20.08 -2.65
N ILE A 182 20.06 19.24 -2.10
CA ILE A 182 19.66 17.98 -2.73
C ILE A 182 18.24 18.14 -3.26
N VAL A 183 18.03 17.93 -4.56
CA VAL A 183 16.70 17.86 -5.16
C VAL A 183 16.18 16.43 -5.02
N VAL A 184 15.21 16.27 -4.12
CA VAL A 184 14.62 14.98 -3.77
C VAL A 184 13.25 14.88 -4.45
N TYR A 185 12.96 13.74 -5.07
CA TYR A 185 11.77 13.51 -5.91
C TYR A 185 11.74 14.43 -7.13
N GLY A 186 12.34 13.97 -8.24
CA GLY A 186 12.05 14.57 -9.54
C GLY A 186 10.58 14.31 -9.84
N GLY A 187 9.81 15.37 -10.08
CA GLY A 187 8.44 15.25 -10.61
C GLY A 187 8.39 14.39 -11.86
#